data_AF-A0A292Z293-F1
#
_entry.id   AF-A0A292Z293-F1
#
_cell.length_a   1.000
_cell.length_b   1.000
_cell.length_c   1.000
_cell.angle_alpha   90.00
_cell.angle_beta   90.00
_cell.angle_gamma   90.00
#
_symmetry.space_group_name_H-M   'P 1'
#
loop_
_entity.id
_entity.type
_entity.pdbx_description
1 polymer ?
#
loop_
_entity_poly.entity_id
_entity_poly.type
_entity_poly.pdbx_seq_one_letter_code
_entity_poly.pdbx_strand_id
1 'polypeptide(L)' 'MGTRRYEFRVDGRLTDEARAAFSDMRITEEPPQVVIDGEVLDESHLHGIIAQFHALGITVVSVLPVP' A
#
# COMPACT_ATOMS: atom_id res chain seq x y z
N MET A 1 -11.64 18.17 -5.14
CA MET A 1 -11.55 16.70 -5.12
C MET A 1 -10.45 16.38 -4.12
N GLY A 2 -10.80 15.84 -2.96
CA GLY A 2 -9.84 15.65 -1.87
C GLY A 2 -9.18 14.30 -2.01
N THR A 3 -7.87 14.26 -2.26
CA THR A 3 -7.08 13.06 -2.03
C THR A 3 -7.14 12.74 -0.53
N ARG A 4 -7.40 11.47 -0.21
CA ARG A 4 -7.30 10.98 1.16
C ARG A 4 -6.04 10.14 1.25
N ARG A 5 -5.28 10.34 2.31
CA ARG A 5 -4.11 9.51 2.55
C ARG A 5 -4.57 8.21 3.19
N TYR A 6 -4.08 7.09 2.68
CA TYR A 6 -4.34 5.77 3.23
C TYR A 6 -3.03 5.10 3.60
N GLU A 7 -3.07 4.38 4.70
CA GLU A 7 -2.02 3.52 5.19
C GLU A 7 -2.42 2.07 4.94
N PHE A 8 -1.62 1.38 4.14
CA PHE A 8 -1.74 -0.04 3.83
C PHE A 8 -0.71 -0.79 4.64
N ARG A 9 -1.16 -1.65 5.54
CA ARG A 9 -0.29 -2.59 6.26
C ARG A 9 -0.34 -3.92 5.56
N VAL A 10 0.83 -4.44 5.20
CA VAL A 10 0.97 -5.74 4.55
C VAL A 10 1.85 -6.64 5.41
N ASP A 11 1.55 -7.94 5.40
CA ASP A 11 2.36 -8.93 6.11
C ASP A 11 3.49 -9.43 5.21
N GLY A 12 4.64 -9.72 5.81
CA GLY A 12 5.81 -10.18 5.10
C GLY A 12 6.70 -9.05 4.58
N ARG A 13 7.52 -9.35 3.56
CA ARG A 13 8.50 -8.40 3.01
C ARG A 13 8.07 -7.90 1.65
N LEU A 14 8.22 -6.60 1.42
CA LEU A 14 8.15 -6.06 0.07
C LEU A 14 9.43 -6.45 -0.69
N THR A 15 9.27 -7.14 -1.82
CA THR A 15 10.37 -7.38 -2.75
C THR A 15 10.82 -6.05 -3.39
N ASP A 16 12.06 -5.99 -3.88
CA ASP A 16 12.56 -4.82 -4.60
C ASP A 16 11.66 -4.43 -5.79
N GLU A 17 11.07 -5.43 -6.45
CA GLU A 17 10.11 -5.25 -7.55
C GLU A 17 8.84 -4.53 -7.08
N ALA A 18 8.28 -4.94 -5.94
CA ALA A 18 7.12 -4.28 -5.36
C ALA A 18 7.46 -2.84 -4.94
N ARG A 19 8.62 -2.62 -4.31
CA ARG A 19 9.06 -1.27 -3.96
C ARG A 19 9.19 -0.38 -5.19
N ALA A 20 9.72 -0.90 -6.29
CA ALA A 20 9.82 -0.18 -7.55
C ALA A 20 8.43 0.17 -8.13
N ALA A 21 7.45 -0.74 -8.02
CA ALA A 21 6.08 -0.50 -8.46
C ALA A 21 5.37 0.60 -7.63
N PHE A 22 5.71 0.72 -6.35
CA PHE A 22 5.13 1.70 -5.42
C PHE A 22 6.08 2.88 -5.11
N SER A 23 7.00 3.22 -6.02
CA SER A 23 8.01 4.28 -5.81
C SER A 23 7.41 5.65 -5.47
N ASP A 24 6.19 5.92 -5.94
CA ASP A 24 5.45 7.15 -5.65
C ASP A 24 4.78 7.16 -4.26
N MET A 25 4.76 6.00 -3.57
CA MET A 25 4.24 5.85 -2.21
C MET A 25 5.38 5.79 -1.21
N ARG A 26 5.10 6.20 0.03
CA ARG A 26 6.07 6.05 1.12
C ARG A 26 5.93 4.65 1.72
N ILE A 27 7.00 3.88 1.60
CA ILE A 27 7.09 2.51 2.11
C ILE A 27 7.98 2.55 3.36
N THR A 28 7.43 2.09 4.47
CA THR A 28 8.11 1.98 5.77
C THR A 28 8.08 0.53 6.21
N GLU A 29 9.25 -0.10 6.29
CA GLU A 29 9.35 -1.48 6.77
C GLU A 29 9.41 -1.50 8.31
N GLU A 30 8.39 -2.08 8.93
CA GLU A 30 8.21 -2.14 10.39
C GLU A 30 8.05 -3.62 10.81
N PRO A 31 9.16 -4.37 11.00
CA PRO A 31 9.11 -5.80 11.25
C PRO A 31 8.17 -6.14 12.43
N PRO A 32 7.22 -7.08 12.26
CA PRO A 32 7.12 -8.08 11.19
C PRO A 32 6.36 -7.67 9.91
N GLN A 33 5.89 -6.42 9.80
CA GLN A 33 5.02 -5.94 8.72
C GLN A 33 5.68 -4.86 7.86
N VAL A 34 5.02 -4.46 6.78
CA VAL A 34 5.39 -3.28 6.00
C VAL A 34 4.19 -2.34 5.91
N VAL A 35 4.45 -1.07 6.15
CA VAL A 35 3.48 0.02 6.13
C VAL A 35 3.71 0.84 4.86
N ILE A 36 2.68 1.06 4.07
CA ILE A 36 2.75 1.83 2.82
C ILE A 36 1.72 2.95 2.92
N ASP A 37 2.17 4.20 2.85
CA ASP A 37 1.26 5.34 2.81
C ASP A 37 1.25 6.00 1.43
N GLY A 38 0.04 6.25 0.94
CA GLY A 38 -0.18 6.82 -0.39
C GLY A 38 -1.44 7.68 -0.44
N GLU A 39 -1.46 8.61 -1.40
CA GLU A 39 -2.65 9.39 -1.70
C GLU A 39 -3.60 8.59 -2.58
N VAL A 40 -4.81 8.38 -2.09
CA VAL A 40 -5.87 7.67 -2.81
C VAL A 40 -6.91 8.69 -3.25
N LEU A 41 -7.24 8.63 -4.54
CA LEU A 41 -8.19 9.54 -5.18
C LEU A 41 -9.64 9.11 -4.92
N ASP A 42 -9.91 7.81 -5.03
CA ASP A 42 -11.22 7.19 -4.91
C ASP A 42 -11.10 5.68 -4.61
N GLU A 43 -12.22 5.02 -4.34
CA GLU A 43 -12.28 3.58 -4.05
C GLU A 43 -11.78 2.70 -5.20
N SER A 44 -11.89 3.13 -6.46
CA SER A 44 -11.35 2.39 -7.61
C SER A 44 -9.83 2.43 -7.63
N HIS A 45 -9.23 3.60 -7.31
CA HIS A 45 -7.78 3.71 -7.12
C HIS A 45 -7.34 2.81 -5.95
N LEU A 46 -8.08 2.81 -4.84
CA LEU A 46 -7.82 1.93 -3.70
C LEU A 46 -7.81 0.44 -4.11
N HIS A 47 -8.87 0.00 -4.80
CA HIS A 47 -8.96 -1.37 -5.30
C HIS A 47 -7.84 -1.73 -6.28
N GLY A 48 -7.41 -0.79 -7.12
CA GLY A 48 -6.27 -1.00 -8.03
C GLY A 48 -4.98 -1.28 -7.28
N ILE A 49 -4.70 -0.50 -6.22
CA ILE A 49 -3.53 -0.70 -5.35
C ILE A 49 -3.60 -2.07 -4.66
N ILE A 50 -4.75 -2.44 -4.10
CA ILE A 50 -4.95 -3.74 -3.44
C ILE A 50 -4.76 -4.90 -4.43
N ALA A 51 -5.30 -4.77 -5.65
CA ALA A 51 -5.13 -5.77 -6.70
C ALA A 51 -3.65 -5.92 -7.11
N GLN A 52 -2.90 -4.81 -7.13
CA GLN A 52 -1.46 -4.83 -7.42
C GLN A 52 -0.67 -5.54 -6.32
N PHE A 53 -1.00 -5.32 -5.03
CA PHE A 53 -0.41 -6.10 -3.93
C PHE A 53 -0.68 -7.59 -4.10
N HIS A 54 -1.93 -7.97 -4.39
CA HIS A 54 -2.30 -9.37 -4.64
C HIS A 54 -1.55 -9.98 -5.85
N ALA A 55 -1.40 -9.22 -6.94
CA ALA A 55 -0.66 -9.66 -8.13
C ALA A 55 0.82 -9.91 -7.85
N LEU A 56 1.40 -9.18 -6.89
CA LEU A 56 2.78 -9.33 -6.41
C LEU A 56 2.92 -10.42 -5.34
N GLY A 57 1.83 -11.07 -4.92
CA GLY A 57 1.83 -12.06 -3.84
C GLY A 57 1.94 -11.45 -2.44
N ILE A 58 1.66 -10.16 -2.30
CA ILE A 58 1.70 -9.43 -1.02
C ILE A 58 0.30 -9.49 -0.40
N THR A 59 0.24 -9.90 0.86
CA THR A 59 -1.04 -9.96 1.59
C THR A 59 -1.25 -8.67 2.38
N VAL A 60 -2.31 -7.94 2.04
CA VAL A 60 -2.74 -6.76 2.79
C VAL A 60 -3.43 -7.21 4.08
N VAL A 61 -2.90 -6.76 5.22
CA VAL A 61 -3.39 -7.06 6.58
C VAL A 61 -4.42 -6.02 7.01
N SER A 62 -4.16 -4.75 6.71
CA SER A 62 -5.04 -3.66 7.12
C SER A 62 -4.93 -2.48 6.18
N VAL A 63 -6.03 -1.75 6.02
CA VAL A 63 -6.08 -0.49 5.28
C VAL A 63 -6.78 0.53 6.15
N LEU A 64 -6.09 1.60 6.50
CA LEU A 64 -6.60 2.63 7.40
C LEU A 64 -6.47 4.00 6.72
N PRO A 65 -7.55 4.80 6.65
CA PRO A 65 -7.42 6.20 6.26
C PRO A 65 -6.66 6.95 7.36
N VAL A 66 -5.66 7.74 6.96
CA VAL A 66 -4.94 8.63 7.88
C VAL A 66 -5.57 10.04 7.79
N PRO A 67 -5.82 10.70 8.94
CA PRO A 67 -6.46 12.01 9.00
C PRO A 67 -5.57 13.16 8.51
#